data_AF-A0A1W9I261-F1
#
_entry.id   AF-A0A1W9I261-F1
#
_cell.length_a   1.000
_cell.length_b   1.000
_cell.length_c   1.000
_cell.angle_alpha   90.00
_cell.angle_beta   90.00
_cell.angle_gamma   90.00
#
_symmetry.space_group_name_H-M   'P 1'
#
loop_
_entity.id
_entity.type
_entity.pdbx_description
1 polymer ?
#
loop_
_entity_poly.entity_id
_entity_poly.type
_entity_poly.pdbx_seq_one_letter_code
_entity_poly.pdbx_strand_id
1 'polypeptide(L)'
;MNNRNSPVRKWSKEIVIEEIKNLDFFSAKQIQKKRADLYGAAVRIFGSWKNAVEAAGFDYSLIRKNKLSGFWTEMNVVEGIKLLNQKHSGFARKNKPALYGAALRLFGSWGVAVRMAGFDYDKVAKVWPSKRKKLSD
;
A
#
# COMPACT_ATOMS: atom_id res chain seq x y z
N MET A 1 -1.19 42.66 -7.54
CA MET A 1 -2.60 42.37 -7.22
C MET A 1 -3.06 41.24 -8.14
N ASN A 2 -3.18 40.01 -7.65
CA ASN A 2 -3.66 38.88 -8.46
C ASN A 2 -5.08 38.53 -8.05
N ASN A 3 -6.01 38.94 -8.91
CA ASN A 3 -7.43 38.59 -8.90
C ASN A 3 -7.59 37.05 -8.96
N ARG A 4 -8.30 36.46 -7.99
CA ARG A 4 -8.90 35.12 -8.11
C ARG A 4 -10.27 35.12 -7.42
N ASN A 5 -11.20 35.85 -8.01
CA ASN A 5 -12.61 35.72 -7.70
C ASN A 5 -13.12 34.40 -8.31
N SER A 6 -12.91 33.28 -7.61
CA SER A 6 -13.62 32.02 -7.89
C SER A 6 -14.64 31.83 -6.77
N PRO A 7 -15.94 31.57 -7.07
CA PRO A 7 -16.94 31.41 -6.03
C PRO A 7 -16.48 30.28 -5.11
N VAL A 8 -16.35 30.58 -3.81
CA VAL A 8 -15.90 29.63 -2.80
C VAL A 8 -16.94 28.51 -2.76
N ARG A 9 -16.71 27.43 -3.52
CA ARG A 9 -17.62 26.29 -3.57
C ARG A 9 -17.75 25.74 -2.15
N LYS A 10 -18.95 25.85 -1.58
CA LYS A 10 -19.21 25.40 -0.22
C LYS A 10 -19.31 23.88 -0.22
N TRP A 11 -18.24 23.21 0.20
CA TRP A 11 -18.21 21.75 0.32
C TRP A 11 -19.20 21.25 1.38
N SER A 12 -20.19 20.47 0.97
CA SER A 12 -21.08 19.69 1.84
C SER A 12 -20.82 18.19 1.68
N LYS A 13 -21.43 17.35 2.53
CA LYS A 13 -21.35 15.89 2.42
C LYS A 13 -21.85 15.40 1.07
N GLU A 14 -22.96 15.97 0.61
CA GLU A 14 -23.66 15.61 -0.63
C GLU A 14 -22.81 15.95 -1.85
N ILE A 15 -22.24 17.17 -1.89
CA ILE A 15 -21.38 17.62 -3.00
C ILE A 15 -20.14 16.73 -3.11
N VAL A 16 -19.52 16.35 -1.99
CA VAL A 16 -18.36 15.45 -2.00
C VAL A 16 -18.75 14.07 -2.55
N ILE A 17 -19.90 13.52 -2.14
CA ILE A 17 -20.39 12.23 -2.63
C ILE A 17 -20.66 12.28 -4.13
N GLU A 18 -21.34 13.32 -4.60
CA GLU A 18 -21.67 13.52 -6.02
C GLU A 18 -20.39 13.64 -6.87
N GLU A 19 -19.44 14.45 -6.43
CA GLU A 19 -18.15 14.59 -7.11
C GLU A 19 -17.39 13.28 -7.14
N ILE A 20 -17.40 12.50 -6.06
CA ILE A 20 -16.77 11.18 -6.02
C ILE A 20 -17.44 10.24 -7.03
N LYS A 21 -18.76 10.21 -7.12
CA LYS A 21 -19.50 9.38 -8.09
C LYS A 21 -19.19 9.74 -9.54
N ASN A 22 -18.90 11.01 -9.82
CA ASN A 22 -18.53 11.50 -11.14
C ASN A 22 -17.04 11.32 -11.49
N LEU A 23 -16.24 10.66 -10.64
CA LEU A 23 -14.84 10.36 -10.95
C LEU A 23 -14.71 9.07 -11.76
N ASP A 24 -14.06 9.15 -12.90
CA ASP A 24 -13.66 7.96 -13.68
C ASP A 24 -12.53 7.15 -12.99
N PHE A 25 -11.80 7.74 -12.03
CA PHE A 25 -10.63 7.12 -11.39
C PHE A 25 -10.55 7.43 -9.89
N PHE A 26 -10.46 6.40 -9.05
CA PHE A 26 -10.64 6.53 -7.59
C PHE A 26 -9.35 6.42 -6.73
N SER A 27 -8.17 6.32 -7.34
CA SER A 27 -6.93 6.21 -6.55
C SER A 27 -6.70 7.49 -5.75
N ALA A 28 -6.65 7.38 -4.42
CA ALA A 28 -6.41 8.50 -3.52
C ALA A 28 -5.20 9.35 -3.90
N LYS A 29 -4.10 8.72 -4.35
CA LYS A 29 -2.89 9.43 -4.79
C LYS A 29 -3.12 10.24 -6.07
N GLN A 30 -3.94 9.72 -6.99
CA GLN A 30 -4.28 10.43 -8.23
C GLN A 30 -5.22 11.60 -7.93
N ILE A 31 -6.21 11.41 -7.05
CA ILE A 31 -7.13 12.46 -6.63
C ILE A 31 -6.42 13.55 -5.84
N GLN A 32 -5.54 13.21 -4.92
CA GLN A 32 -4.71 14.19 -4.21
C GLN A 32 -3.88 15.06 -5.17
N LYS A 33 -3.41 14.50 -6.30
CA LYS A 33 -2.63 15.25 -7.30
C LYS A 33 -3.49 16.08 -8.25
N LYS A 34 -4.65 15.54 -8.70
CA LYS A 34 -5.50 16.16 -9.73
C LYS A 34 -6.62 17.03 -9.18
N ARG A 35 -7.15 16.68 -8.00
CA ARG A 35 -8.33 17.27 -7.35
C ARG A 35 -8.06 17.40 -5.84
N ALA A 36 -7.01 18.16 -5.50
CA ALA A 36 -6.59 18.38 -4.11
C ALA A 36 -7.66 19.07 -3.26
N ASP A 37 -8.49 19.90 -3.90
CA ASP A 37 -9.69 20.55 -3.36
C ASP A 37 -10.71 19.52 -2.83
N LEU A 38 -11.07 18.56 -3.69
CA LEU A 38 -12.01 17.48 -3.36
C LEU A 38 -11.42 16.56 -2.29
N TYR A 39 -10.13 16.20 -2.41
CA TYR A 39 -9.45 15.37 -1.41
C TYR A 39 -9.46 16.03 -0.03
N GLY A 40 -9.12 17.33 0.05
CA GLY A 40 -9.15 18.08 1.30
C GLY A 40 -10.55 18.18 1.90
N ALA A 41 -11.56 18.43 1.06
CA ALA A 41 -12.96 18.44 1.49
C ALA A 41 -13.42 17.08 2.04
N ALA A 42 -13.11 15.99 1.31
CA ALA A 42 -13.46 14.63 1.70
C ALA A 42 -12.83 14.24 3.04
N VAL A 43 -11.53 14.53 3.24
CA VAL A 43 -10.84 14.26 4.51
C VAL A 43 -11.42 15.10 5.64
N ARG A 44 -11.72 16.38 5.42
CA ARG A 44 -12.30 17.26 6.44
C ARG A 44 -13.71 16.84 6.88
N ILE A 45 -14.54 16.36 5.93
CA ILE A 45 -15.96 16.06 6.18
C ILE A 45 -16.17 14.62 6.65
N PHE A 46 -15.45 13.65 6.08
CA PHE A 46 -15.61 12.21 6.36
C PHE A 46 -14.46 11.61 7.19
N GLY A 47 -13.45 12.41 7.54
CA GLY A 47 -12.25 12.00 8.27
C GLY A 47 -11.19 11.33 7.40
N SER A 48 -11.57 10.66 6.32
CA SER A 48 -10.63 10.06 5.37
C SER A 48 -11.22 9.92 3.96
N TRP A 49 -10.35 9.83 2.96
CA TRP A 49 -10.76 9.53 1.58
C TRP A 49 -11.47 8.17 1.47
N LYS A 50 -11.03 7.18 2.25
CA LYS A 50 -11.69 5.86 2.33
C LYS A 50 -13.16 6.02 2.70
N ASN A 51 -13.42 6.70 3.81
CA ASN A 51 -14.78 6.88 4.32
C ASN A 51 -15.66 7.66 3.34
N ALA A 52 -15.11 8.66 2.65
CA ALA A 52 -15.84 9.41 1.63
C ALA A 52 -16.24 8.54 0.42
N VAL A 53 -15.34 7.66 -0.02
CA VAL A 53 -15.60 6.72 -1.12
C VAL A 53 -16.62 5.65 -0.71
N GLU A 54 -16.51 5.11 0.50
CA GLU A 54 -17.49 4.17 1.06
C GLU A 54 -18.87 4.83 1.27
N ALA A 55 -18.91 6.07 1.74
CA ALA A 55 -20.14 6.86 1.84
C ALA A 55 -20.78 7.17 0.48
N ALA A 56 -19.97 7.22 -0.59
CA ALA A 56 -20.46 7.33 -1.95
C ALA A 56 -20.98 6.00 -2.52
N GLY A 57 -20.88 4.90 -1.76
CA GLY A 57 -21.38 3.57 -2.13
C GLY A 57 -20.36 2.68 -2.83
N PHE A 58 -19.08 3.06 -2.85
CA PHE A 58 -18.03 2.27 -3.50
C PHE A 58 -17.19 1.50 -2.46
N ASP A 59 -16.83 0.26 -2.78
CA ASP A 59 -15.87 -0.49 -1.96
C ASP A 59 -14.45 0.02 -2.22
N TYR A 60 -13.92 0.78 -1.25
CA TYR A 60 -12.58 1.35 -1.34
C TYR A 60 -11.47 0.29 -1.42
N SER A 61 -11.72 -0.95 -0.95
CA SER A 61 -10.74 -2.04 -1.00
C SER A 61 -10.47 -2.52 -2.43
N LEU A 62 -11.49 -2.49 -3.31
CA LEU A 62 -11.37 -2.82 -4.73
C LEU A 62 -10.65 -1.71 -5.52
N ILE A 63 -10.78 -0.47 -5.04
CA ILE A 63 -10.19 0.71 -5.64
C ILE A 63 -8.71 0.87 -5.26
N ARG A 64 -8.34 0.48 -4.04
CA ARG A 64 -6.99 0.71 -3.52
C ARG A 64 -6.02 -0.29 -4.14
N LYS A 65 -5.03 0.22 -4.89
CA LYS A 65 -3.93 -0.60 -5.45
C LYS A 65 -3.07 -1.31 -4.39
N ASN A 66 -3.06 -0.80 -3.17
CA ASN A 66 -2.28 -1.32 -2.06
C ASN A 66 -3.18 -2.11 -1.10
N LYS A 67 -2.67 -3.24 -0.59
CA LYS A 67 -3.35 -4.04 0.44
C LYS A 67 -3.75 -3.18 1.66
N LEU A 68 -4.89 -3.51 2.27
CA LEU A 68 -5.46 -2.80 3.42
C LEU A 68 -4.52 -2.81 4.64
N SER A 69 -4.70 -1.84 5.53
CA SER A 69 -4.09 -1.88 6.85
C SER A 69 -4.53 -3.16 7.57
N GLY A 70 -3.59 -3.91 8.15
CA GLY A 70 -3.87 -5.21 8.76
C GLY A 70 -3.83 -6.41 7.81
N PHE A 71 -3.71 -6.20 6.49
CA PHE A 71 -3.55 -7.33 5.55
C PHE A 71 -2.28 -8.13 5.83
N TRP A 72 -1.19 -7.46 6.19
CA TRP A 72 0.06 -8.15 6.51
C TRP A 72 0.04 -8.69 7.94
N THR A 73 -0.43 -9.93 8.06
CA THR A 73 -0.28 -10.82 9.21
C THR A 73 0.89 -11.78 8.98
N GLU A 74 1.35 -12.45 10.03
CA GLU A 74 2.37 -13.50 9.91
C GLU A 74 1.97 -14.56 8.88
N MET A 75 0.70 -14.97 8.92
CA MET A 75 0.11 -15.96 8.01
C MET A 75 0.15 -15.51 6.55
N ASN A 76 -0.27 -14.28 6.25
CA ASN A 76 -0.27 -13.73 4.89
C ASN A 76 1.15 -13.49 4.36
N VAL A 77 2.13 -13.22 5.23
CA VAL A 77 3.53 -13.17 4.83
C VAL A 77 4.04 -14.56 4.49
N VAL A 78 3.77 -15.57 5.32
CA VAL A 78 4.17 -16.97 5.07
C VAL A 78 3.56 -17.47 3.76
N GLU A 79 2.26 -17.25 3.54
CA GLU A 79 1.59 -17.60 2.29
C GLU A 79 2.20 -16.85 1.10
N GLY A 80 2.44 -15.54 1.25
CA GLY A 80 3.11 -14.74 0.22
C GLY A 80 4.50 -15.26 -0.16
N ILE A 81 5.26 -15.78 0.81
CA ILE A 81 6.58 -16.38 0.57
C ILE A 81 6.44 -17.74 -0.14
N LYS A 82 5.46 -18.56 0.23
CA LYS A 82 5.14 -19.81 -0.48
C LYS A 82 4.75 -19.55 -1.93
N LEU A 83 3.89 -18.55 -2.18
CA LEU A 83 3.49 -18.12 -3.52
C LEU A 83 4.65 -17.54 -4.33
N LEU A 84 5.62 -16.91 -3.68
CA LEU A 84 6.85 -16.49 -4.33
C LEU A 84 7.75 -17.66 -4.72
N ASN A 85 7.41 -18.90 -4.38
CA ASN A 85 8.21 -20.10 -4.62
C ASN A 85 9.66 -19.90 -4.17
N GLN A 86 9.85 -19.42 -2.93
CA GLN A 86 11.15 -19.31 -2.27
C GLN A 86 12.16 -18.38 -2.95
N LYS A 87 11.70 -17.39 -3.74
CA LYS A 87 12.61 -16.42 -4.33
C LYS A 87 13.38 -15.67 -3.23
N HIS A 88 14.68 -15.50 -3.45
CA HIS A 88 15.59 -14.85 -2.52
C HIS A 88 15.18 -13.40 -2.18
N SER A 89 15.74 -12.88 -1.08
CA SER A 89 15.40 -11.57 -0.52
C SER A 89 15.55 -10.40 -1.51
N GLY A 90 16.55 -10.45 -2.39
CA GLY A 90 16.76 -9.43 -3.43
C GLY A 90 15.61 -9.36 -4.44
N PHE A 91 15.09 -10.52 -4.87
CA PHE A 91 13.93 -10.59 -5.76
C PHE A 91 12.68 -10.08 -5.05
N ALA A 92 12.45 -10.51 -3.80
CA ALA A 92 11.32 -10.07 -3.01
C ALA A 92 11.33 -8.55 -2.79
N ARG A 93 12.50 -7.98 -2.44
CA ARG A 93 12.67 -6.54 -2.25
C ARG A 93 12.35 -5.75 -3.53
N LYS A 94 12.76 -6.24 -4.70
CA LYS A 94 12.54 -5.56 -5.99
C LYS A 94 11.10 -5.71 -6.51
N ASN A 95 10.55 -6.93 -6.47
CA ASN A 95 9.30 -7.26 -7.16
C ASN A 95 8.07 -7.28 -6.24
N LYS A 96 8.28 -7.49 -4.93
CA LYS A 96 7.21 -7.54 -3.92
C LYS A 96 7.60 -6.74 -2.66
N PRO A 97 7.90 -5.43 -2.79
CA PRO A 97 8.42 -4.61 -1.69
C PRO A 97 7.50 -4.58 -0.46
N ALA A 98 6.18 -4.65 -0.65
CA ALA A 98 5.22 -4.70 0.44
C ALA A 98 5.32 -6.00 1.27
N LEU A 99 5.48 -7.15 0.60
CA LEU A 99 5.69 -8.44 1.25
C LEU A 99 7.06 -8.48 1.95
N TYR A 100 8.10 -7.96 1.30
CA TYR A 100 9.43 -7.87 1.88
C TYR A 100 9.44 -7.01 3.15
N GLY A 101 8.85 -5.82 3.11
CA GLY A 101 8.74 -4.94 4.28
C GLY A 101 7.91 -5.56 5.40
N ALA A 102 6.82 -6.26 5.07
CA ALA A 102 6.03 -7.00 6.05
C ALA A 102 6.82 -8.12 6.73
N ALA A 103 7.60 -8.89 5.97
CA ALA A 103 8.45 -9.94 6.50
C ALA A 103 9.50 -9.40 7.48
N LEU A 104 10.15 -8.27 7.15
CA LEU A 104 11.10 -7.63 8.07
C LEU A 104 10.41 -7.14 9.36
N ARG A 105 9.24 -6.54 9.25
CA ARG A 105 8.52 -5.99 10.42
C ARG A 105 7.99 -7.08 11.36
N LEU A 106 7.48 -8.18 10.81
CA LEU A 106 6.81 -9.23 11.60
C LEU A 106 7.76 -10.33 12.06
N PHE A 107 8.78 -10.67 11.26
CA PHE A 107 9.71 -11.77 11.56
C PHE A 107 11.14 -11.31 11.81
N GLY A 108 11.41 -10.00 11.77
CA GLY A 108 12.74 -9.41 11.94
C GLY A 108 13.66 -9.57 10.72
N SER A 109 13.55 -10.66 9.95
CA SER A 109 14.32 -10.88 8.73
C SER A 109 13.59 -11.73 7.70
N TRP A 110 13.97 -11.56 6.42
CA TRP A 110 13.45 -12.42 5.34
C TRP A 110 13.78 -13.90 5.57
N GLY A 111 14.96 -14.22 6.10
CA GLY A 111 15.37 -15.60 6.32
C GLY A 111 14.58 -16.31 7.42
N VAL A 112 14.19 -15.59 8.47
CA VAL A 112 13.27 -16.13 9.49
C VAL A 112 11.88 -16.36 8.89
N ALA A 113 11.37 -15.42 8.11
CA ALA A 113 10.07 -15.57 7.44
C ALA A 113 10.05 -16.77 6.45
N VAL A 114 11.14 -17.01 5.73
CA VAL A 114 11.29 -18.17 4.83
C VAL A 114 11.32 -19.49 5.61
N ARG A 115 12.02 -19.53 6.75
CA ARG A 115 12.00 -20.70 7.66
C ARG A 115 10.62 -20.97 8.22
N MET A 116 9.91 -19.93 8.66
CA MET A 116 8.51 -20.05 9.13
C MET A 116 7.56 -20.49 8.01
N ALA A 117 7.89 -20.18 6.76
CA ALA A 117 7.15 -20.69 5.60
C ALA A 117 7.44 -22.17 5.28
N GLY A 118 8.29 -22.84 6.06
CA GLY A 118 8.62 -24.26 5.93
C GLY A 118 9.78 -24.53 4.96
N PHE A 119 10.56 -23.51 4.62
CA PHE A 119 11.66 -23.64 3.68
C PHE A 119 13.02 -23.55 4.37
N ASP A 120 13.93 -24.42 3.97
CA ASP A 120 15.31 -24.39 4.44
C ASP A 120 16.04 -23.20 3.82
N TYR A 121 16.18 -22.13 4.61
CA TYR A 121 16.80 -20.89 4.15
C TYR A 121 18.26 -21.09 3.74
N ASP A 122 19.00 -22.02 4.34
CA ASP A 122 20.41 -22.24 4.03
C ASP A 122 20.59 -22.99 2.70
N LYS A 123 19.64 -23.86 2.33
CA LYS A 123 19.55 -24.42 0.98
C LYS A 123 19.15 -23.36 -0.05
N VAL A 124 18.19 -22.50 0.28
CA VAL A 124 17.75 -21.40 -0.61
C VAL A 124 18.82 -20.31 -0.78
N ALA A 125 19.60 -20.03 0.26
CA ALA A 125 20.69 -19.06 0.25
C ALA A 125 21.94 -19.57 -0.47
N LYS A 126 22.26 -20.88 -0.41
CA LYS A 126 23.38 -21.46 -1.17
C LYS A 126 23.17 -21.44 -2.69
N VAL A 127 21.93 -21.54 -3.16
CA VAL A 127 21.58 -21.37 -4.58
C VAL A 127 21.71 -19.91 -5.03
N TRP A 128 21.78 -18.96 -4.08
CA TRP A 128 21.80 -17.53 -4.37
C TRP A 128 23.01 -16.83 -3.77
N PRO A 129 24.11 -16.60 -4.52
CA PRO A 129 25.29 -15.96 -3.97
C PRO A 129 24.96 -14.52 -3.55
N SER A 130 24.82 -14.29 -2.25
CA SER A 130 24.79 -12.95 -1.69
C SER A 130 26.22 -12.44 -1.60
N LYS A 131 26.60 -11.46 -2.43
CA LYS A 131 27.81 -10.65 -2.17
C LYS A 131 27.59 -9.87 -0.87
N ARG A 132 27.94 -10.46 0.28
CA ARG A 132 28.24 -9.73 1.50
C ARG A 132 29.74 -9.52 1.53
N LYS A 133 30.19 -8.33 1.17
CA LYS A 133 31.55 -7.87 1.51
C LYS A 133 31.55 -7.64 3.03
N LYS A 134 32.20 -8.52 3.80
CA LYS A 134 32.58 -8.18 5.17
C LYS A 134 33.59 -7.04 5.06
N LEU A 135 33.28 -5.88 5.60
CA LEU A 135 34.33 -4.98 6.07
C LEU A 135 34.86 -5.63 7.35
N SER A 136 36.10 -6.09 7.30
CA SER A 136 36.93 -6.33 8.48
C SER A 136 37.85 -5.12 8.60
N ASP A 137 37.93 -4.56 9.80
CA ASP A 137 38.96 -3.60 10.22
C ASP A 137 40.37 -4.17 10.03
#